data_AF-A0A355AK65-F1
#
_entry.id   AF-A0A355AK65-F1
#
_cell.length_a   1.000
_cell.length_b   1.000
_cell.length_c   1.000
_cell.angle_alpha   90.00
_cell.angle_beta   90.00
_cell.angle_gamma   90.00
#
_symmetry.space_group_name_H-M   'P 1'
#
loop_
_entity.id
_entity.type
_entity.pdbx_description
1 polymer ?
#
loop_
_entity_poly.entity_id
_entity_poly.type
_entity_poly.pdbx_seq_one_letter_code
_entity_poly.pdbx_strand_id
1 'polypeptide(L)'
;MPVQKENVSTAISSDGGSGVSSDRLQAVARGDNIPAEVHKSVFETTPVLKINAFNLWYGTKQVIHNISMPIPRNQITALVGPSGCGKSTLLRSVNRMNDLIQNVHIAGDMQLNGDSIYDSRMDVIDLRKRMGMVFQKPNP
;
A
#
# COMPACT_ATOMS: atom_id res chain seq x y z
N MET A 1 -2.32 -40.05 -3.77
CA MET A 1 -1.72 -39.57 -2.50
C MET A 1 -0.30 -39.11 -2.81
N PRO A 2 0.23 -37.99 -2.25
CA PRO A 2 -0.40 -36.93 -1.48
C PRO A 2 -0.19 -35.51 -2.09
N VAL A 3 -1.00 -34.59 -1.57
CA VAL A 3 -1.01 -33.15 -1.79
C VAL A 3 0.21 -32.52 -1.09
N GLN A 4 1.03 -31.75 -1.82
CA GLN A 4 2.04 -30.89 -1.20
C GLN A 4 1.35 -29.65 -0.61
N LYS A 5 1.34 -29.57 0.71
CA LYS A 5 0.95 -28.40 1.49
C LYS A 5 2.12 -27.41 1.46
N GLU A 6 1.91 -26.22 0.90
CA GLU A 6 2.84 -25.11 1.07
C GLU A 6 2.65 -24.50 2.47
N ASN A 7 3.75 -24.46 3.22
CA ASN A 7 3.82 -23.95 4.58
C ASN A 7 3.66 -22.43 4.59
N VAL A 8 2.54 -21.98 5.15
CA VAL A 8 2.36 -20.59 5.61
C VAL A 8 3.27 -20.40 6.83
N SER A 9 4.35 -19.65 6.65
CA SER A 9 5.28 -19.31 7.74
C SER A 9 4.68 -18.18 8.59
N THR A 10 3.85 -18.54 9.57
CA THR A 10 3.34 -17.63 10.59
C THR A 10 4.41 -17.50 11.69
N ALA A 11 5.20 -16.42 11.66
CA ALA A 11 6.05 -16.07 12.79
C ALA A 11 5.18 -15.40 13.86
N ILE A 12 4.96 -16.12 14.97
CA ILE A 12 4.27 -15.63 16.16
C ILE A 12 5.36 -15.20 17.15
N SER A 13 5.57 -13.90 17.31
CA SER A 13 6.47 -13.36 18.34
C SER A 13 5.64 -12.90 19.54
N SER A 14 5.77 -13.61 20.66
CA SER A 14 5.24 -13.25 21.97
C SER A 14 6.19 -12.31 22.72
N ASP A 15 5.63 -11.23 23.26
CA ASP A 15 6.02 -10.37 24.39
C ASP A 15 7.48 -9.90 24.61
N GLY A 16 7.59 -8.57 24.76
CA GLY A 16 8.43 -7.94 25.79
C GLY A 16 9.87 -7.58 25.41
N GLY A 17 10.09 -6.34 24.93
CA GLY A 17 11.44 -5.78 24.81
C GLY A 17 11.47 -4.35 24.28
N SER A 18 11.57 -3.37 25.18
CA SER A 18 11.66 -1.93 24.91
C SER A 18 12.92 -1.47 24.14
N GLY A 19 13.77 -2.39 23.66
CA GLY A 19 14.98 -2.11 22.88
C GLY A 19 14.88 -2.36 21.37
N VAL A 20 13.79 -2.97 20.88
CA VAL A 20 13.69 -3.41 19.47
C VAL A 20 13.30 -2.26 18.51
N SER A 21 12.69 -1.18 19.01
CA SER A 21 12.13 -0.11 18.17
C SER A 21 13.20 0.83 17.60
N SER A 22 14.27 1.13 18.36
CA SER A 22 15.35 2.01 17.90
C SER A 22 16.18 1.40 16.77
N ASP A 23 16.43 0.10 16.84
CA ASP A 23 17.23 -0.62 15.84
C ASP A 23 16.49 -0.74 14.50
N ARG A 24 15.16 -0.92 14.56
CA ARG A 24 14.33 -1.01 13.36
C ARG A 24 14.24 0.30 12.60
N LEU A 25 14.02 1.42 13.30
CA LEU A 25 13.97 2.73 12.64
C LEU A 25 15.31 3.07 11.95
N GLN A 26 16.43 2.68 12.56
CA GLN A 26 17.75 2.83 11.94
C GLN A 26 17.92 1.94 10.71
N ALA A 27 17.48 0.68 10.76
CA ALA A 27 17.51 -0.22 9.62
C ALA A 27 16.62 0.29 8.46
N VAL A 28 15.42 0.81 8.74
CA VAL A 28 14.57 1.47 7.71
C VAL A 28 15.28 2.67 7.11
N ALA A 29 15.95 3.49 7.94
CA ALA A 29 16.69 4.65 7.47
C ALA A 29 17.90 4.29 6.58
N ARG A 30 18.50 3.10 6.77
CA ARG A 30 19.56 2.56 5.91
C ARG A 30 19.04 1.96 4.61
N GLY A 31 17.71 1.80 4.47
CA GLY A 31 17.08 1.18 3.32
C GLY A 31 17.01 -0.34 3.41
N ASP A 32 17.23 -0.92 4.59
CA ASP A 32 17.11 -2.35 4.79
C ASP A 32 15.67 -2.79 4.60
N ASN A 33 15.49 -3.98 4.00
CA ASN A 33 14.16 -4.57 3.85
C ASN A 33 13.74 -5.20 5.17
N ILE A 34 12.89 -4.50 5.92
CA ILE A 34 12.31 -4.99 7.16
C ILE A 34 10.87 -5.44 6.89
N PRO A 35 10.49 -6.67 7.29
CA PRO A 35 9.11 -7.09 7.24
C PRO A 35 8.19 -6.10 7.97
N ALA A 36 7.09 -5.74 7.30
CA ALA A 36 6.07 -4.89 7.89
C ALA A 36 5.38 -5.62 9.05
N GLU A 37 5.29 -4.97 10.20
CA GLU A 37 4.46 -5.45 11.31
C GLU A 37 3.06 -4.89 11.17
N VAL A 38 2.07 -5.78 11.18
CA VAL A 38 0.66 -5.43 11.06
C VAL A 38 -0.05 -5.89 12.32
N HIS A 39 -0.67 -4.95 13.01
CA HIS A 39 -1.46 -5.25 14.20
C HIS A 39 -2.67 -6.13 13.82
N LYS A 40 -2.98 -7.16 14.64
CA LYS A 40 -4.02 -8.16 14.33
C LYS A 40 -5.40 -7.55 14.03
N SER A 41 -5.73 -6.44 14.70
CA SER A 41 -7.01 -5.73 14.51
C SER A 41 -7.27 -5.28 13.07
N VAL A 42 -6.22 -5.11 12.27
CA VAL A 42 -6.33 -4.75 10.85
C VAL A 42 -7.03 -5.87 10.05
N PHE A 43 -6.86 -7.13 10.46
CA PHE A 43 -7.44 -8.28 9.79
C PHE A 43 -8.83 -8.67 10.33
N GLU A 44 -9.31 -8.02 11.39
CA GLU A 44 -10.63 -8.30 11.99
C GLU A 44 -11.80 -7.75 11.15
N THR A 45 -11.51 -6.87 10.18
CA THR A 45 -12.53 -6.27 9.32
C THR A 45 -12.23 -6.54 7.85
N THR A 46 -13.29 -6.66 7.05
CA THR A 46 -13.14 -6.76 5.60
C THR A 46 -12.59 -5.45 5.05
N PRO A 47 -11.41 -5.45 4.40
CA PRO A 47 -10.83 -4.24 3.87
C PRO A 47 -11.66 -3.70 2.70
N VAL A 48 -11.78 -2.37 2.64
CA VAL A 48 -12.40 -1.67 1.51
C VAL A 48 -11.44 -1.54 0.33
N LEU A 49 -10.15 -1.36 0.62
CA LEU A 49 -9.07 -1.34 -0.37
C LEU A 49 -8.01 -2.37 0.02
N LYS A 50 -7.57 -3.18 -0.93
CA LYS A 50 -6.40 -4.06 -0.77
C LYS A 50 -5.33 -3.63 -1.74
N ILE A 51 -4.10 -3.44 -1.26
CA ILE A 51 -2.93 -3.13 -2.08
C ILE A 51 -2.03 -4.36 -2.04
N ASN A 52 -1.68 -4.89 -3.22
CA ASN A 52 -0.95 -6.15 -3.36
C ASN A 52 0.30 -5.96 -4.23
N ALA A 53 1.48 -6.14 -3.61
CA ALA A 53 2.79 -6.06 -4.27
C ALA A 53 2.94 -4.83 -5.19
N PHE A 54 2.41 -3.69 -4.76
CA PHE A 54 2.28 -2.52 -5.60
C PHE A 54 3.62 -1.80 -5.75
N ASN A 55 4.01 -1.54 -6.99
CA ASN A 55 5.22 -0.84 -7.38
C ASN A 55 4.88 0.25 -8.39
N LEU A 56 5.59 1.39 -8.32
CA LEU A 56 5.39 2.50 -9.24
C LEU A 56 6.71 3.18 -9.57
N TRP A 57 6.90 3.46 -10.86
CA TRP A 57 8.03 4.20 -11.42
C TRP A 57 7.55 5.42 -12.18
N TYR A 58 8.30 6.51 -12.09
CA TYR A 58 8.22 7.66 -12.98
C TYR A 58 9.44 7.65 -13.88
N GLY A 59 9.25 7.32 -15.17
CA GLY A 59 10.35 7.02 -16.07
C GLY A 59 11.20 5.88 -15.52
N THR A 60 12.49 6.13 -15.32
CA THR A 60 13.45 5.13 -14.78
C THR A 60 13.51 5.11 -13.25
N LYS A 61 12.89 6.08 -12.56
CA LYS A 61 12.96 6.22 -11.10
C LYS A 61 11.81 5.50 -10.43
N GLN A 62 12.10 4.48 -9.63
CA GLN A 62 11.13 3.86 -8.74
C GLN A 62 10.81 4.78 -7.55
N VAL A 63 9.53 4.94 -7.23
CA VAL A 63 9.07 5.74 -6.09
C VAL A 63 8.28 4.89 -5.08
N ILE A 64 7.57 3.87 -5.54
CA ILE A 64 6.89 2.91 -4.67
C ILE A 64 7.53 1.54 -4.84
N HIS A 65 7.89 0.94 -3.70
CA HIS A 65 8.66 -0.31 -3.62
C HIS A 65 7.82 -1.37 -2.90
N ASN A 66 7.21 -2.28 -3.68
CA ASN A 66 6.53 -3.49 -3.23
C ASN A 66 5.61 -3.34 -2.00
N ILE A 67 4.69 -2.38 -2.04
CA ILE A 67 3.75 -2.15 -0.93
C ILE A 67 2.64 -3.20 -0.97
N SER A 68 2.43 -3.88 0.15
CA SER A 68 1.27 -4.74 0.38
C SER A 68 0.60 -4.36 1.69
N MET A 69 -0.64 -3.88 1.64
CA MET A 69 -1.38 -3.50 2.83
C MET A 69 -2.90 -3.51 2.60
N PRO A 70 -3.70 -3.98 3.58
CA PRO A 70 -5.14 -3.77 3.60
C PRO A 70 -5.48 -2.39 4.18
N ILE A 71 -6.53 -1.75 3.66
CA ILE A 71 -7.19 -0.60 4.29
C ILE A 71 -8.55 -1.07 4.81
N PRO A 72 -8.72 -1.15 6.14
CA PRO A 72 -9.97 -1.53 6.77
C PRO A 72 -11.16 -0.67 6.33
N ARG A 73 -12.33 -1.30 6.15
CA ARG A 73 -13.57 -0.56 5.89
C ARG A 73 -13.97 0.23 7.14
N ASN A 74 -14.49 1.45 6.94
CA ASN A 74 -15.01 2.33 7.99
C ASN A 74 -14.00 2.69 9.08
N GLN A 75 -12.70 2.66 8.79
CA GLN A 75 -11.65 3.11 9.70
C GLN A 75 -10.85 4.26 9.10
N ILE A 76 -10.34 5.11 9.98
CA ILE A 76 -9.39 6.16 9.60
C ILE A 76 -8.00 5.52 9.51
N THR A 77 -7.40 5.57 8.32
CA THR A 77 -6.02 5.11 8.09
C THR A 77 -5.11 6.30 7.85
N ALA A 78 -4.06 6.43 8.65
CA ALA A 78 -3.06 7.48 8.51
C ALA A 78 -1.77 6.92 7.90
N LEU A 79 -1.24 7.59 6.87
CA LEU A 79 0.09 7.31 6.32
C LEU A 79 1.08 8.32 6.87
N VAL A 80 2.07 7.85 7.64
CA VAL A 80 3.08 8.69 8.29
C VAL A 80 4.46 8.31 7.79
N GLY A 81 5.32 9.32 7.57
CA GLY A 81 6.68 9.13 7.12
C GLY A 81 7.33 10.44 6.65
N PRO A 82 8.65 10.46 6.41
CA PRO A 82 9.39 11.67 6.03
C PRO A 82 8.92 12.25 4.70
N SER A 83 9.26 13.51 4.42
CA SER A 83 8.98 14.10 3.11
C SER A 83 9.65 13.29 2.00
N GLY A 84 8.96 13.11 0.87
CA GLY A 84 9.51 12.38 -0.28
C GLY A 84 9.44 10.84 -0.21
N CYS A 85 8.97 10.23 0.89
CA CYS A 85 8.87 8.76 0.99
C CYS A 85 7.74 8.12 0.15
N GLY A 86 7.05 8.87 -0.71
CA GLY A 86 6.04 8.32 -1.63
C GLY A 86 4.59 8.32 -1.15
N LYS A 87 4.26 8.85 0.05
CA LYS A 87 2.88 8.91 0.57
C LYS A 87 1.87 9.49 -0.43
N SER A 88 2.14 10.69 -0.94
CA SER A 88 1.24 11.35 -1.90
C SER A 88 1.17 10.60 -3.23
N THR A 89 2.26 9.93 -3.63
CA THR A 89 2.28 9.06 -4.81
C THR A 89 1.36 7.86 -4.62
N LEU A 90 1.42 7.20 -3.46
CA LEU A 90 0.54 6.08 -3.11
C LEU A 90 -0.93 6.52 -3.09
N LEU A 91 -1.26 7.65 -2.44
CA LEU A 91 -2.64 8.16 -2.41
C LEU A 91 -3.18 8.48 -3.81
N ARG A 92 -2.36 9.04 -4.70
CA ARG A 92 -2.74 9.27 -6.11
C ARG A 92 -2.84 7.99 -6.94
N SER A 93 -2.19 6.90 -6.53
CA SER A 93 -2.34 5.61 -7.19
C SER A 93 -3.74 5.05 -6.94
N VAL A 94 -4.23 5.19 -5.70
CA VAL A 94 -5.55 4.68 -5.29
C VAL A 94 -6.68 5.24 -6.16
N ASN A 95 -6.64 6.51 -6.56
CA ASN A 95 -7.65 7.12 -7.43
C ASN A 95 -7.24 7.20 -8.91
N ARG A 96 -6.16 6.52 -9.30
CA ARG A 96 -5.60 6.50 -10.66
C ARG A 96 -5.40 7.90 -11.24
N MET A 97 -4.95 8.84 -10.42
CA MET A 97 -4.52 10.15 -10.91
C MET A 97 -3.11 10.13 -11.51
N ASN A 98 -2.29 9.15 -11.12
CA ASN A 98 -0.94 8.99 -11.66
C ASN A 98 -0.94 8.68 -13.16
N ASP A 99 -2.02 8.10 -13.70
CA ASP A 99 -2.20 7.83 -15.14
C ASP A 99 -2.10 9.10 -16.00
N LEU A 100 -2.29 10.29 -15.40
CA LEU A 100 -2.15 11.58 -16.07
C LEU A 100 -0.69 12.06 -16.17
N ILE A 101 0.25 11.37 -15.52
CA ILE A 101 1.68 11.70 -15.52
C ILE A 101 2.35 10.84 -16.59
N GLN A 102 3.12 11.47 -17.47
CA GLN A 102 3.83 10.78 -18.54
C GLN A 102 4.84 9.76 -17.98
N ASN A 103 5.00 8.64 -18.69
CA ASN A 103 5.97 7.58 -18.39
C ASN A 103 5.80 6.91 -17.01
N VAL A 104 4.55 6.80 -16.52
CA VAL A 104 4.26 6.00 -15.33
C VAL A 104 4.22 4.52 -15.70
N HIS A 105 5.01 3.73 -14.96
CA HIS A 105 4.95 2.27 -14.99
C HIS A 105 4.47 1.76 -13.63
N ILE A 106 3.62 0.74 -13.64
CA ILE A 106 3.01 0.15 -12.45
C ILE A 106 3.12 -1.37 -12.54
N ALA A 107 3.42 -2.01 -11.41
CA ALA A 107 3.32 -3.45 -11.24
C ALA A 107 2.61 -3.78 -9.92
N GLY A 108 1.93 -4.92 -9.86
CA GLY A 108 1.04 -5.27 -8.75
C GLY A 108 -0.39 -4.77 -8.97
N ASP A 109 -1.20 -4.78 -7.92
CA ASP A 109 -2.64 -4.50 -8.03
C ASP A 109 -3.18 -3.73 -6.82
N MET A 110 -4.28 -3.01 -7.03
CA MET A 110 -5.11 -2.42 -5.98
C MET A 110 -6.56 -2.79 -6.23
N GLN A 111 -7.24 -3.30 -5.21
CA GLN A 111 -8.61 -3.78 -5.31
C GLN A 111 -9.53 -2.96 -4.42
N LEU A 112 -10.50 -2.28 -5.02
CA LEU A 112 -11.55 -1.55 -4.31
C LEU A 112 -12.81 -2.42 -4.25
N ASN A 113 -13.27 -2.76 -3.05
CA ASN A 113 -14.38 -3.71 -2.84
C ASN A 113 -14.19 -5.09 -3.50
N GLY A 114 -12.94 -5.49 -3.76
CA GLY A 114 -12.61 -6.77 -4.41
C GLY A 114 -12.35 -6.65 -5.92
N ASP A 115 -12.74 -5.54 -6.55
CA ASP A 115 -12.50 -5.31 -7.97
C ASP A 115 -11.16 -4.59 -8.18
N SER A 116 -10.32 -5.10 -9.08
CA SER A 116 -9.07 -4.43 -9.46
C SER A 116 -9.37 -3.07 -10.09
N ILE A 117 -8.79 -2.00 -9.54
CA ILE A 117 -8.91 -0.66 -10.09
C ILE A 117 -8.04 -0.48 -11.35
N TYR A 118 -7.05 -1.35 -11.55
CA TYR A 118 -6.11 -1.31 -12.67
C TYR A 118 -6.49 -2.26 -13.82
N ASP A 119 -7.61 -3.00 -13.69
CA ASP A 119 -8.18 -3.77 -14.81
C ASP A 119 -8.49 -2.84 -16.00
N SER A 120 -8.20 -3.31 -17.21
CA SER A 120 -8.47 -2.59 -18.46
C SER A 120 -9.94 -2.18 -18.65
N ARG A 121 -10.88 -2.89 -18.00
CA ARG A 121 -12.32 -2.64 -18.06
C ARG A 121 -12.79 -1.62 -17.01
N MET A 122 -11.91 -1.18 -16.12
CA MET A 122 -12.27 -0.23 -15.07
C MET A 122 -12.52 1.17 -15.66
N ASP A 123 -13.72 1.70 -15.48
CA ASP A 123 -14.03 3.10 -15.78
C ASP A 123 -13.46 4.01 -14.67
N VAL A 124 -12.43 4.78 -15.02
CA VAL A 124 -11.76 5.72 -14.12
C VAL A 124 -12.67 6.85 -13.64
N ILE A 125 -13.70 7.23 -14.39
CA ILE A 125 -14.66 8.26 -14.00
C ILE A 125 -15.52 7.72 -12.86
N ASP A 126 -16.06 6.51 -13.02
CA ASP A 126 -16.86 5.86 -11.98
C ASP A 126 -16.04 5.51 -10.74
N LEU A 127 -14.77 5.13 -10.91
CA LEU A 127 -13.81 4.97 -9.83
C LEU A 127 -13.70 6.25 -8.98
N ARG A 128 -13.52 7.39 -9.64
CA ARG A 128 -13.33 8.70 -8.99
C ARG A 128 -14.61 9.23 -8.32
N LYS A 129 -15.80 8.86 -8.81
CA LYS A 129 -17.06 9.15 -8.09
C LYS A 129 -17.15 8.44 -6.73
N ARG A 130 -16.49 7.29 -6.58
CA ARG A 130 -16.46 6.50 -5.34
C ARG A 130 -15.31 6.90 -4.41
N MET A 131 -14.36 7.72 -4.88
CA MET A 131 -13.16 8.12 -4.14
C MET A 131 -12.91 9.61 -4.23
N GLY A 132 -13.33 10.34 -3.20
CA GLY A 132 -12.97 11.75 -3.03
C GLY A 132 -11.50 11.91 -2.65
N MET A 133 -10.83 12.90 -3.23
CA MET A 133 -9.47 13.30 -2.85
C MET A 133 -9.43 14.80 -2.58
N VAL A 134 -8.89 15.17 -1.42
CA VAL A 134 -8.62 16.57 -1.07
C VAL A 134 -7.12 16.81 -1.22
N PHE A 135 -6.75 17.77 -2.06
CA PHE A 135 -5.35 18.11 -2.30
C PHE A 135 -4.85 19.12 -1.28
N GLN A 136 -3.59 18.97 -0.86
CA GLN A 136 -2.93 19.95 0.02
C GLN A 136 -2.85 21.35 -0.61
N LYS A 137 -2.69 21.42 -1.94
CA LYS A 137 -2.80 22.68 -2.69
C LYS A 137 -4.13 22.68 -3.42
N PRO A 138 -4.99 23.70 -3.21
CA PRO A 138 -6.21 23.83 -3.99
C PRO A 138 -5.86 23.96 -5.48
N ASN A 139 -6.72 23.42 -6.34
CA ASN A 139 -6.64 23.70 -7.77
C ASN A 139 -7.07 25.18 -7.96
N PRO A 140 -6.28 26.03 -8.63
CA PRO A 140 -6.71 27.39 -8.96
C PRO A 140 -7.96 27.39 -9.84
#